data_AF-A0A1Q2D6C8-F1
#
_entry.id   AF-A0A1Q2D6C8-F1
#
_cell.length_a   1.000
_cell.length_b   1.000
_cell.length_c   1.000
_cell.angle_alpha   90.00
_cell.angle_beta   90.00
_cell.angle_gamma   90.00
#
_symmetry.space_group_name_H-M   'P 1'
#
loop_
_entity.id
_entity.type
_entity.pdbx_description
1 polymer ?
#
loop_
_entity_poly.entity_id
_entity_poly.type
_entity_poly.pdbx_seq_one_letter_code
_entity_poly.pdbx_strand_id
1 'polypeptide(L)'
;MEKEIGKYEDLEQVQQKIKEWLMVLDKVYYVKMTMIAKAIGIHAQNLHNFRKNKRGLSEEKTFLLEKYLVLKYGKLLDLEEADYAVIFK
;
A
#
# COMPACT_ATOMS: atom_id res chain seq x y z
N MET A 1 1.55 -5.11 -30.79
CA MET A 1 2.47 -5.21 -29.64
C MET A 1 1.77 -4.54 -28.47
N GLU A 2 0.91 -5.28 -27.77
CA GLU A 2 0.31 -4.81 -26.53
C GLU A 2 1.31 -5.08 -25.42
N LYS A 3 2.12 -4.07 -25.09
CA LYS A 3 2.80 -4.01 -23.80
C LYS A 3 1.93 -3.17 -22.86
N GLU A 4 0.86 -3.77 -22.35
CA GLU A 4 0.27 -3.34 -21.09
C GLU A 4 0.71 -4.33 -20.00
N ILE A 5 1.99 -4.28 -19.64
CA ILE A 5 2.51 -5.09 -18.54
C ILE A 5 3.46 -4.22 -17.72
N GLY A 6 3.05 -3.92 -16.48
CA GLY A 6 3.94 -3.64 -15.35
C GLY A 6 4.13 -2.17 -14.96
N LYS A 7 3.16 -1.53 -14.28
CA LYS A 7 3.41 -0.21 -13.65
C LYS A 7 4.41 -0.28 -12.49
N TYR A 8 4.67 -1.47 -11.95
CA TYR A 8 5.71 -1.74 -10.95
C TYR A 8 6.44 -3.05 -11.29
N GLU A 9 7.61 -2.95 -11.90
CA GLU A 9 8.56 -4.08 -12.01
C GLU A 9 9.46 -4.18 -10.76
N ASP A 10 9.36 -3.22 -9.83
CA ASP A 10 10.25 -3.06 -8.68
C ASP A 10 9.48 -2.95 -7.36
N LEU A 11 9.77 -3.89 -6.44
CA LEU A 11 9.21 -3.95 -5.09
C LEU A 11 9.48 -2.67 -4.29
N GLU A 12 10.63 -2.02 -4.49
CA GLU A 12 10.98 -0.79 -3.76
C GLU A 12 10.06 0.37 -4.13
N GLN A 13 9.72 0.51 -5.41
CA GLN A 13 8.81 1.55 -5.89
C GLN A 13 7.38 1.35 -5.34
N VAL A 14 6.91 0.10 -5.31
CA VAL A 14 5.62 -0.24 -4.67
C VAL A 14 5.66 0.14 -3.19
N GLN A 15 6.72 -0.26 -2.48
CA GLN A 15 6.84 0.06 -1.06
C GLN A 15 6.88 1.57 -0.81
N GLN A 16 7.56 2.35 -1.66
CA GLN A 16 7.63 3.80 -1.52
C GLN A 16 6.26 4.45 -1.73
N LYS A 17 5.53 4.06 -2.77
CA LYS A 17 4.15 4.51 -3.03
C LYS A 17 3.21 4.20 -1.87
N ILE A 18 3.27 2.98 -1.33
CA ILE A 18 2.46 2.58 -0.17
C ILE A 18 2.77 3.48 1.04
N LYS A 19 4.04 3.83 1.29
CA LYS A 19 4.40 4.72 2.41
C LYS A 19 3.77 6.10 2.27
N GLU A 20 3.72 6.64 1.06
CA GLU A 20 3.07 7.91 0.76
C GLU A 20 1.56 7.83 1.03
N TRP A 21 0.89 6.78 0.55
CA TRP A 21 -0.51 6.52 0.86
C TRP A 21 -0.78 6.39 2.36
N LEU A 22 0.05 5.63 3.08
CA LEU A 22 -0.06 5.49 4.53
C LEU A 22 0.12 6.84 5.24
N MET A 23 1.00 7.71 4.74
CA MET A 23 1.20 9.05 5.28
C MET A 23 -0.03 9.93 5.07
N VAL A 24 -0.61 9.94 3.87
CA VAL A 24 -1.86 10.67 3.57
C VAL A 24 -3.01 10.17 4.47
N LEU A 25 -3.17 8.86 4.57
CA LEU A 25 -4.20 8.25 5.42
C LEU A 25 -4.03 8.61 6.90
N ASP A 26 -2.80 8.62 7.42
CA ASP A 26 -2.49 8.99 8.81
C ASP A 26 -2.75 10.49 9.07
N LYS A 27 -2.27 11.36 8.17
CA LYS A 27 -2.19 12.81 8.42
C LYS A 27 -3.40 13.60 7.98
N VAL A 28 -4.06 13.17 6.91
CA VAL A 28 -5.21 13.87 6.33
C VAL A 28 -6.51 13.24 6.81
N TYR A 29 -6.58 11.91 6.77
CA TYR A 29 -7.80 11.16 7.06
C TYR A 29 -7.85 10.54 8.45
N TYR A 30 -6.80 10.74 9.27
CA TYR A 30 -6.68 10.23 10.64
C TYR A 30 -6.93 8.71 10.77
N VAL A 31 -6.62 7.95 9.72
CA VAL A 31 -6.78 6.50 9.68
C VAL A 31 -5.70 5.86 10.56
N LYS A 32 -6.13 5.17 11.61
CA LYS A 32 -5.21 4.50 12.53
C LYS A 32 -4.47 3.35 11.85
N MET A 33 -3.14 3.37 11.91
CA MET A 33 -2.26 2.29 11.43
C MET A 33 -2.62 0.91 12.01
N THR A 34 -3.13 0.87 13.24
CA THR A 34 -3.59 -0.38 13.89
C THR A 34 -4.74 -1.05 13.12
N MET A 35 -5.64 -0.27 12.52
CA MET A 35 -6.74 -0.82 11.70
C MET A 35 -6.22 -1.43 10.40
N ILE A 36 -5.25 -0.77 9.76
CA ILE A 36 -4.63 -1.25 8.53
C ILE A 36 -3.81 -2.51 8.81
N ALA A 37 -2.96 -2.48 9.83
CA ALA A 37 -2.12 -3.61 10.21
C ALA A 37 -2.94 -4.86 10.56
N LYS A 38 -4.04 -4.69 11.31
CA LYS A 38 -4.98 -5.77 11.62
C LYS A 38 -5.58 -6.39 10.36
N ALA A 39 -5.94 -5.58 9.37
CA ALA A 39 -6.59 -6.06 8.14
C ALA A 39 -5.68 -6.93 7.27
N ILE A 40 -4.36 -6.73 7.33
CA ILE A 40 -3.37 -7.52 6.58
C ILE A 40 -2.63 -8.56 7.45
N GLY A 41 -3.07 -8.72 8.70
CA GLY A 41 -2.55 -9.71 9.63
C GLY A 41 -1.10 -9.46 10.07
N ILE A 42 -0.72 -8.20 10.32
CA ILE A 42 0.60 -7.86 10.88
C ILE A 42 0.47 -7.04 12.17
N HIS A 43 1.50 -7.05 13.00
CA HIS A 43 1.58 -6.16 14.15
C HIS A 43 1.67 -4.69 13.71
N ALA A 44 0.97 -3.79 14.40
CA ALA A 44 1.00 -2.36 14.10
C ALA A 44 2.42 -1.77 14.15
N GLN A 45 3.27 -2.28 15.06
CA GLN A 45 4.68 -1.89 15.13
C GLN A 45 5.44 -2.17 13.83
N ASN A 46 5.13 -3.28 13.15
CA ASN A 46 5.76 -3.62 11.87
C ASN A 46 5.36 -2.60 10.79
N LEU A 47 4.08 -2.22 10.73
CA LEU A 47 3.61 -1.20 9.78
C LEU A 47 4.22 0.18 10.08
N HIS A 48 4.36 0.55 11.36
CA HIS A 48 5.03 1.79 11.74
C HIS A 48 6.52 1.78 11.39
N ASN A 49 7.21 0.66 11.57
CA ASN A 49 8.62 0.52 11.20
C ASN A 49 8.79 0.60 9.67
N PHE A 50 7.89 -0.04 8.93
CA PHE A 50 7.83 0.04 7.46
C PHE A 50 7.65 1.49 6.98
N ARG A 51 6.66 2.22 7.52
CA ARG A 51 6.43 3.62 7.17
C ARG A 51 7.63 4.53 7.48
N LYS A 52 8.43 4.18 8.49
CA LYS A 52 9.61 4.95 8.94
C LYS A 52 10.93 4.46 8.32
N ASN A 53 10.90 3.60 7.29
CA ASN A 53 12.09 3.00 6.68
C ASN A 53 13.03 2.25 7.65
N LYS A 54 12.49 1.79 8.80
CA LYS A 54 13.28 1.03 9.79
C LYS A 54 13.38 -0.45 9.46
N ARG A 55 12.34 -1.00 8.80
CA ARG A 55 12.26 -2.41 8.40
C ARG A 55 11.25 -2.55 7.25
N GLY A 56 11.64 -3.23 6.18
CA GLY A 56 10.75 -3.54 5.06
C GLY A 56 9.64 -4.54 5.43
N LEU A 57 8.63 -4.64 4.56
CA LEU A 57 7.68 -5.76 4.56
C LEU A 57 8.18 -6.84 3.58
N SER A 58 7.74 -8.09 3.78
CA SER A 58 7.91 -9.09 2.74
C SER A 58 7.13 -8.69 1.49
N GLU A 59 7.50 -9.25 0.34
CA GLU A 59 6.80 -9.04 -0.93
C GLU A 59 5.30 -9.36 -0.81
N GLU A 60 4.96 -10.55 -0.28
CA GLU A 60 3.57 -10.95 -0.01
C GLU A 60 2.81 -9.91 0.82
N LYS A 61 3.40 -9.42 1.92
CA LYS A 61 2.76 -8.41 2.77
C LYS A 61 2.70 -7.03 2.13
N THR A 62 3.64 -6.72 1.24
CA THR A 62 3.62 -5.48 0.45
C THR A 62 2.44 -5.48 -0.49
N PHE A 63 2.26 -6.54 -1.29
CA PHE A 63 1.14 -6.62 -2.23
C PHE A 63 -0.22 -6.76 -1.54
N LEU A 64 -0.28 -7.51 -0.43
CA LEU A 64 -1.51 -7.58 0.38
C LEU A 64 -1.90 -6.20 0.92
N LEU A 65 -0.91 -5.41 1.37
CA LEU A 65 -1.13 -4.04 1.82
C LEU A 65 -1.59 -3.14 0.67
N GLU A 66 -0.93 -3.19 -0.48
CA GLU A 66 -1.30 -2.43 -1.66
C GLU A 66 -2.77 -2.67 -2.05
N LYS A 67 -3.15 -3.94 -2.22
CA LYS A 67 -4.50 -4.34 -2.59
C LYS A 67 -5.54 -3.88 -1.58
N TYR A 68 -5.24 -4.00 -0.28
CA TYR A 68 -6.12 -3.51 0.77
C TYR A 68 -6.31 -1.98 0.72
N LEU A 69 -5.23 -1.22 0.53
CA LEU A 69 -5.30 0.24 0.47
C LEU A 69 -6.09 0.73 -0.74
N VAL A 70 -5.86 0.13 -1.92
CA VAL A 70 -6.60 0.44 -3.15
C VAL A 70 -8.09 0.17 -2.97
N LEU A 71 -8.45 -1.03 -2.51
CA LEU A 71 -9.86 -1.44 -2.35
C LEU A 71 -10.60 -0.58 -1.33
N LYS A 72 -9.96 -0.31 -0.19
CA LYS A 72 -10.64 0.34 0.95
C LYS A 72 -10.57 1.85 0.91
N TYR A 73 -9.46 2.41 0.43
CA TYR A 73 -9.15 3.83 0.53
C TYR A 73 -8.86 4.49 -0.81
N GLY A 74 -8.98 3.79 -1.94
CA GLY A 74 -8.63 4.36 -3.26
C GLY A 74 -9.34 5.67 -3.58
N LYS A 75 -10.62 5.82 -3.19
CA LYS A 75 -11.36 7.09 -3.33
C LYS A 75 -10.81 8.22 -2.45
N LEU A 76 -10.30 7.91 -1.25
CA LEU A 76 -9.67 8.91 -0.38
C LEU A 76 -8.28 9.30 -0.86
N LEU A 77 -7.58 8.36 -1.49
CA LEU A 77 -6.24 8.54 -2.04
C LEU A 77 -6.26 9.14 -3.45
N ASP A 78 -7.44 9.44 -4.00
CA ASP A 78 -7.64 9.95 -5.36
C ASP A 78 -6.93 9.10 -6.42
N LEU A 79 -7.09 7.77 -6.31
CA LEU A 79 -6.43 6.82 -7.19
C LEU A 79 -7.10 6.73 -8.55
N GLU A 80 -6.30 6.55 -9.60
CA GLU A 80 -6.77 6.39 -10.97
C GLU A 80 -7.09 4.93 -11.28
N GLU A 81 -7.82 4.67 -12.37
CA GLU A 81 -8.19 3.32 -12.82
C GLU A 81 -6.97 2.39 -12.93
N ALA A 82 -5.82 2.92 -13.36
CA ALA A 82 -4.56 2.19 -13.45
C ALA A 82 -4.05 1.66 -12.08
N ASP A 83 -4.38 2.33 -10.97
CA ASP A 83 -4.01 1.88 -9.63
C ASP A 83 -4.90 0.72 -9.16
N TYR A 84 -6.12 0.60 -9.68
CA TYR A 84 -7.03 -0.51 -9.40
C TYR A 84 -6.64 -1.81 -10.12
N ALA A 85 -5.81 -1.73 -11.17
CA ALA A 85 -5.33 -2.90 -11.90
C ALA A 85 -4.60 -3.92 -11.01
N VAL A 86 -4.02 -3.48 -9.88
CA VAL A 86 -3.36 -4.36 -8.90
C VAL A 86 -4.31 -5.39 -8.27
N ILE A 87 -5.63 -5.14 -8.28
CA ILE A 87 -6.62 -6.06 -7.70
C ILE A 87 -6.69 -7.37 -8.50
N PHE A 88 -6.42 -7.30 -9.81
CA PHE A 88 -6.58 -8.40 -10.76
C PHE A 88 -5.27 -9.13 -11.08
N LYS A 89 -4.15 -8.69 -10.48
CA LYS A 89 -2.91 -9.46 -10.38
C LYS A 89 -2.96 -10.41 -9.19
#